data_AF-A0A8S1MAT4-F1
#
_entry.id   AF-A0A8S1MAT4-F1
#
_cell.length_a   1.000
_cell.length_b   1.000
_cell.length_c   1.000
_cell.angle_alpha   90.00
_cell.angle_beta   90.00
_cell.angle_gamma   90.00
#
_symmetry.space_group_name_H-M   'P 1'
#
loop_
_entity.id
_entity.type
_entity.pdbx_description
1 polymer ?
#
loop_
_entity_poly.entity_id
_entity_poly.type
_entity_poly.pdbx_seq_one_letter_code
_entity_poly.pdbx_strand_id
1 'polypeptide(L)'
;MNCQICFIDKQMIKPGDCSHQFCKECIIMYLKETINNGSVFQITCPACTTEYSALIIKQYCEDLYPKYLELKQKAIITCSVCKEDIKTHKCGSKVCSKCGEIHTGYCSQRCPNCLIPIEKISGCNHMICKCKYEFCWICKGKYSKYHYRLWNVFGCPFPGSMMRTIEPLQNPMLFRLLMILPKILAFMLLFCILLLIYPFFCFIITVKFHYQQFKIKKSRILLVFLFPLTYLMHFFYKGIFAVQHKLHTLS
;
A
#
# COMPACT_ATOMS: atom_id res chain seq x y z
N MET A 1 -22.17 -26.10 -21.54
CA MET A 1 -22.17 -24.78 -20.85
C MET A 1 -20.72 -24.38 -20.69
N ASN A 2 -20.36 -23.15 -21.08
CA ASN A 2 -18.96 -22.73 -21.08
C ASN A 2 -18.44 -22.50 -19.67
N CYS A 3 -17.18 -22.89 -19.44
CA CYS A 3 -16.49 -22.61 -18.19
C CYS A 3 -16.35 -21.10 -17.97
N GLN A 4 -16.65 -20.60 -16.77
CA GLN A 4 -16.49 -19.18 -16.46
C GLN A 4 -15.03 -18.70 -16.36
N ILE A 5 -14.06 -19.61 -16.24
CA ILE A 5 -12.63 -19.27 -16.14
C ILE A 5 -11.97 -19.26 -17.53
N CYS A 6 -12.18 -20.30 -18.33
CA CYS A 6 -11.51 -20.45 -19.63
C CYS A 6 -12.41 -20.21 -20.83
N PHE A 7 -13.72 -20.04 -20.63
CA PHE A 7 -14.74 -19.82 -21.67
C PHE A 7 -14.88 -20.95 -22.72
N ILE A 8 -14.26 -22.12 -22.47
CA ILE A 8 -14.36 -23.30 -23.33
C ILE A 8 -15.50 -24.20 -22.83
N ASP A 9 -16.24 -24.81 -23.76
CA ASP A 9 -17.24 -25.84 -23.46
C ASP A 9 -16.55 -27.15 -23.07
N LYS A 10 -16.73 -27.57 -21.82
CA LYS A 10 -16.11 -28.76 -21.23
C LYS A 10 -17.05 -29.37 -20.20
N GLN A 11 -16.67 -30.51 -19.66
CA GLN A 11 -17.35 -31.08 -18.49
C GLN A 11 -17.19 -30.14 -17.29
N MET A 12 -18.33 -29.64 -16.80
CA MET A 12 -18.38 -28.73 -15.65
C MET A 12 -18.54 -29.52 -14.35
N ILE A 13 -17.87 -29.04 -13.30
CA ILE A 13 -17.98 -29.57 -11.93
C ILE A 13 -18.43 -28.46 -10.98
N LYS A 14 -19.09 -28.86 -9.90
CA LYS A 14 -19.43 -28.02 -8.75
C LYS A 14 -18.46 -28.36 -7.61
N PRO A 15 -17.34 -27.64 -7.45
CA PRO A 15 -16.27 -28.03 -6.54
C PRO A 15 -16.56 -27.72 -5.07
N GLY A 16 -17.52 -26.85 -4.74
CA GLY A 16 -17.83 -26.49 -3.35
C GLY A 16 -19.33 -26.32 -3.12
N ASP A 17 -19.69 -25.78 -1.96
CA ASP A 17 -21.10 -25.67 -1.54
C ASP A 17 -21.88 -24.56 -2.26
N CYS A 18 -21.18 -23.69 -3.00
CA CYS A 18 -21.78 -22.64 -3.84
C CYS A 18 -22.29 -23.18 -5.19
N SER A 19 -23.23 -22.49 -5.84
CA SER A 19 -23.82 -22.88 -7.14
C SER A 19 -22.90 -22.71 -8.36
N HIS A 20 -21.68 -22.22 -8.21
CA HIS A 20 -20.76 -21.95 -9.31
C HIS A 20 -20.13 -23.23 -9.88
N GLN A 21 -19.98 -23.26 -11.20
CA GLN A 21 -19.50 -24.41 -11.94
C GLN A 21 -18.31 -24.05 -12.84
N PHE A 22 -17.32 -24.93 -12.89
CA PHE A 22 -16.07 -24.70 -13.61
C PHE A 22 -15.54 -25.98 -14.25
N CYS A 23 -14.64 -25.84 -15.22
CA CYS A 23 -13.91 -26.97 -15.78
C CYS A 23 -12.97 -27.56 -14.73
N LYS A 24 -12.81 -28.90 -14.71
CA LYS A 24 -11.92 -29.59 -13.74
C LYS A 24 -10.48 -29.07 -13.83
N GLU A 25 -9.95 -28.88 -15.04
CA GLU A 25 -8.57 -28.38 -15.21
C GLU A 25 -8.39 -26.97 -14.63
N CYS A 26 -9.40 -26.12 -14.76
CA CYS A 26 -9.39 -24.74 -14.30
C CYS A 26 -9.29 -24.67 -12.79
N ILE A 27 -10.06 -25.52 -12.08
CA ILE A 27 -10.01 -25.61 -10.62
C ILE A 27 -8.67 -26.14 -10.13
N ILE A 28 -8.15 -27.20 -10.76
CA ILE A 28 -6.84 -27.75 -10.41
C ILE A 28 -5.76 -26.67 -10.58
N MET A 29 -5.75 -25.97 -11.72
CA MET A 29 -4.78 -24.91 -12.00
C MET A 29 -4.89 -23.76 -10.98
N TYR A 30 -6.10 -23.29 -10.69
CA TYR A 30 -6.36 -22.26 -9.68
C TYR A 30 -5.83 -22.66 -8.29
N LEU A 31 -6.15 -23.89 -7.84
CA LEU A 31 -5.72 -24.40 -6.54
C LEU A 31 -4.20 -24.57 -6.47
N LYS A 32 -3.59 -25.13 -7.52
CA LYS A 32 -2.13 -25.27 -7.63
C LYS A 32 -1.43 -23.92 -7.52
N GLU A 33 -1.89 -22.93 -8.27
CA GLU A 33 -1.33 -21.58 -8.24
C GLU A 33 -1.48 -20.95 -6.85
N THR A 34 -2.66 -21.07 -6.24
CA THR A 34 -2.94 -20.49 -4.92
C THR A 34 -2.12 -21.13 -3.80
N ILE A 35 -1.97 -22.47 -3.81
CA ILE A 35 -1.12 -23.20 -2.84
C ILE A 35 0.37 -22.91 -3.08
N ASN A 36 0.80 -22.83 -4.33
CA ASN A 36 2.20 -22.52 -4.65
C ASN A 36 2.59 -21.09 -4.30
N ASN A 37 1.66 -20.15 -4.44
CA ASN A 37 1.79 -18.77 -3.97
C ASN A 37 1.58 -18.65 -2.45
N GLY A 38 1.36 -19.75 -1.73
CA GLY A 38 1.25 -19.74 -0.27
C GLY A 38 -0.06 -19.16 0.27
N SER A 39 -1.00 -18.72 -0.57
CA SER A 39 -2.26 -18.08 -0.18
C SER A 39 -3.33 -19.06 0.31
N VAL A 40 -2.95 -20.06 1.11
CA VAL A 40 -3.85 -21.15 1.56
C VAL A 40 -5.02 -20.70 2.45
N PHE A 41 -4.93 -19.51 3.04
CA PHE A 41 -6.00 -18.89 3.85
C PHE A 41 -7.04 -18.14 3.01
N GLN A 42 -6.78 -17.94 1.72
CA GLN A 42 -7.63 -17.20 0.80
C GLN A 42 -8.18 -18.09 -0.32
N ILE A 43 -8.12 -19.42 -0.15
CA ILE A 43 -8.68 -20.36 -1.11
C ILE A 43 -10.21 -20.30 -1.02
N THR A 44 -10.81 -19.51 -1.90
CA THR A 44 -12.27 -19.37 -2.05
C THR A 44 -12.70 -19.73 -3.47
N CYS A 45 -14.00 -19.79 -3.69
CA CYS A 45 -14.55 -19.93 -5.03
C CYS A 45 -14.04 -18.79 -5.96
N PRO A 46 -13.65 -19.08 -7.21
CA PRO A 46 -13.25 -18.02 -8.15
C PRO A 46 -14.35 -17.02 -8.51
N ALA A 47 -15.63 -17.39 -8.32
CA ALA A 47 -16.78 -16.54 -8.63
C ALA A 47 -17.49 -15.97 -7.38
N CYS A 48 -17.15 -16.42 -6.17
CA CYS A 48 -17.75 -15.91 -4.93
C CYS A 48 -16.83 -16.05 -3.71
N THR A 49 -17.30 -15.62 -2.55
CA THR A 49 -16.50 -15.60 -1.32
C THR A 49 -16.53 -16.90 -0.52
N THR A 50 -17.20 -17.96 -1.02
CA THR A 50 -17.32 -19.24 -0.31
C THR A 50 -15.96 -19.93 -0.20
N GLU A 51 -15.50 -20.25 1.01
CA GLU A 51 -14.24 -20.97 1.25
C GLU A 51 -14.35 -22.43 0.78
N TYR A 52 -13.29 -22.95 0.17
CA TYR A 52 -13.23 -24.39 -0.12
C TYR A 52 -12.77 -25.18 1.10
N SER A 53 -13.50 -26.26 1.40
CA SER A 53 -13.12 -27.16 2.48
C SER A 53 -11.84 -27.93 2.15
N ALA A 54 -11.12 -28.39 3.19
CA ALA A 54 -9.90 -29.17 3.02
C ALA A 54 -10.11 -30.46 2.19
N LEU A 55 -11.32 -31.03 2.21
CA LEU A 55 -11.67 -32.22 1.44
C LEU A 55 -11.64 -31.94 -0.07
N ILE A 56 -12.13 -30.78 -0.50
CA ILE A 56 -12.10 -30.35 -1.90
C ILE A 56 -10.65 -30.19 -2.37
N ILE A 57 -9.81 -29.58 -1.54
CA ILE A 57 -8.40 -29.39 -1.85
C ILE A 57 -7.69 -30.73 -1.99
N LYS A 58 -7.97 -31.69 -1.08
CA LYS A 58 -7.45 -33.06 -1.16
C LYS A 58 -7.90 -33.78 -2.42
N GLN A 59 -9.18 -33.63 -2.80
CA GLN A 59 -9.77 -34.32 -3.96
C GLN A 59 -9.15 -33.86 -5.30
N TYR A 60 -8.89 -32.57 -5.46
CA TYR A 60 -8.42 -32.00 -6.73
C TYR A 60 -6.91 -31.75 -6.80
N CYS A 61 -6.22 -31.66 -5.66
CA CYS A 61 -4.79 -31.36 -5.56
C CYS A 61 -4.13 -32.23 -4.51
N GLU A 62 -4.28 -33.56 -4.65
CA GLU A 62 -3.69 -34.55 -3.73
C GLU A 62 -2.16 -34.41 -3.63
N ASP A 63 -1.51 -34.11 -4.77
CA ASP A 63 -0.07 -33.88 -4.88
C ASP A 63 0.43 -32.70 -4.01
N LEU A 64 -0.36 -31.64 -3.89
CA LEU A 64 -0.04 -30.45 -3.09
C LEU A 64 -0.73 -30.41 -1.73
N TYR A 65 -1.54 -31.42 -1.39
CA TYR A 65 -2.27 -31.46 -0.13
C TYR A 65 -1.35 -31.45 1.11
N PRO A 66 -0.20 -32.16 1.13
CA PRO A 66 0.76 -32.05 2.23
C PRO A 66 1.28 -30.62 2.43
N LYS A 67 1.60 -29.92 1.34
CA LYS A 67 2.05 -28.52 1.35
C LYS A 67 0.93 -27.58 1.85
N TYR A 68 -0.31 -27.82 1.45
CA TYR A 68 -1.48 -27.09 1.98
C TYR A 68 -1.62 -27.25 3.50
N LEU A 69 -1.55 -28.48 4.02
CA LEU A 69 -1.62 -28.76 5.45
C LEU A 69 -0.46 -28.12 6.20
N GLU A 70 0.76 -28.27 5.69
CA GLU A 70 1.95 -27.64 6.26
C GLU A 70 1.76 -26.13 6.36
N LEU A 71 1.26 -25.46 5.31
CA LEU A 71 1.02 -24.01 5.31
C LEU A 71 -0.12 -23.58 6.26
N LYS A 72 -1.20 -24.37 6.37
CA LYS A 72 -2.30 -24.11 7.33
C LYS A 72 -1.83 -24.29 8.78
N GLN A 73 -1.09 -25.37 9.09
CA GLN A 73 -0.53 -25.64 10.42
C GLN A 73 0.53 -24.61 10.80
N LYS A 74 1.40 -24.23 9.86
CA LYS A 74 2.42 -23.20 10.04
C LYS A 74 1.87 -21.81 10.39
N ALA A 75 0.58 -21.54 10.26
CA ALA A 75 -0.02 -20.28 10.75
C ALA A 75 -0.73 -20.44 12.10
N ILE A 76 -0.92 -21.65 12.59
CA ILE A 76 -1.33 -21.92 13.97
C ILE A 76 -0.03 -21.95 14.78
N ILE A 77 0.30 -20.81 15.40
CA ILE A 77 1.55 -20.67 16.14
C ILE A 77 1.34 -21.27 17.54
N THR A 78 1.88 -22.47 17.76
CA THR A 78 1.87 -23.16 19.07
C THR A 78 3.20 -23.01 19.79
N CYS A 79 3.18 -23.03 21.12
CA CYS A 79 4.37 -23.02 21.94
C CYS A 79 5.25 -24.23 21.64
N SER A 80 6.53 -24.01 21.31
CA SER A 80 7.46 -25.12 21.05
C SER A 80 7.65 -26.04 22.27
N VAL A 81 7.43 -25.53 23.49
CA VAL A 81 7.58 -26.24 24.76
C VAL A 81 6.32 -27.00 25.17
N CYS A 82 5.20 -26.30 25.38
CA CYS A 82 3.97 -26.91 25.91
C CYS A 82 2.90 -27.24 24.85
N LYS A 83 3.14 -26.88 23.58
CA LYS A 83 2.22 -27.08 22.44
C LYS A 83 0.86 -26.35 22.50
N GLU A 84 0.62 -25.53 23.53
CA GLU A 84 -0.55 -24.65 23.60
C GLU A 84 -0.44 -23.44 22.65
N ASP A 85 -1.56 -22.79 22.31
CA ASP A 85 -1.56 -21.55 21.51
C ASP A 85 -0.74 -20.44 22.20
N ILE A 86 0.16 -19.82 21.45
CA ILE A 86 1.04 -18.76 21.98
C ILE A 86 0.29 -17.51 22.44
N LYS A 87 -0.92 -17.28 21.93
CA LYS A 87 -1.75 -16.16 22.38
C LYS A 87 -2.33 -16.37 23.77
N THR A 88 -2.48 -17.62 24.21
CA THR A 88 -3.24 -17.96 25.42
C THR A 88 -2.47 -18.79 26.44
N HIS A 89 -1.26 -19.26 26.13
CA HIS A 89 -0.48 -20.09 27.06
C HIS A 89 0.11 -19.30 28.23
N LYS A 90 0.40 -20.00 29.33
CA LYS A 90 1.03 -19.45 30.55
C LYS A 90 2.36 -20.13 30.92
N CYS A 91 2.93 -20.97 30.07
CA CYS A 91 4.25 -21.53 30.35
C CYS A 91 5.30 -20.40 30.32
N GLY A 92 6.17 -20.30 31.32
CA GLY A 92 7.14 -19.19 31.47
C GLY A 92 8.22 -19.11 30.38
N SER A 93 8.08 -19.85 29.28
CA SER A 93 8.98 -19.86 28.14
C SER A 93 8.80 -18.62 27.27
N LYS A 94 9.88 -17.88 27.01
CA LYS A 94 9.88 -16.74 26.07
C LYS A 94 9.90 -17.25 24.63
N VAL A 95 8.73 -17.60 24.10
CA VAL A 95 8.57 -18.02 22.70
C VAL A 95 8.17 -16.82 21.84
N CYS A 96 8.75 -16.69 20.63
CA CYS A 96 8.40 -15.58 19.72
C CYS A 96 6.94 -15.70 19.29
N SER A 97 6.10 -14.72 19.65
CA SER A 97 4.67 -14.66 19.28
C SER A 97 4.40 -14.57 17.78
N LYS A 98 5.45 -14.35 16.96
CA LYS A 98 5.36 -14.26 15.50
C LYS A 98 5.73 -15.54 14.75
N CYS A 99 6.60 -16.40 15.30
CA CYS A 99 7.03 -17.61 14.61
C CYS A 99 6.90 -18.90 15.42
N GLY A 100 6.76 -18.83 16.74
CA GLY A 100 6.60 -20.00 17.61
C GLY A 100 7.88 -20.65 18.10
N GLU A 101 9.05 -20.07 17.82
CA GLU A 101 10.35 -20.59 18.23
C GLU A 101 10.96 -19.80 19.41
N ILE A 102 11.86 -20.46 20.15
CA ILE A 102 12.67 -19.82 21.20
C ILE A 102 13.93 -19.27 20.57
N HIS A 103 14.07 -17.94 20.54
CA HIS A 103 15.31 -17.29 20.13
C HIS A 103 15.50 -15.95 20.84
N THR A 104 16.75 -15.56 21.01
CA THR A 104 17.16 -14.30 21.65
C THR A 104 17.34 -13.15 20.65
N GLY A 105 17.03 -13.37 19.36
CA GLY A 105 17.28 -12.43 18.26
C GLY A 105 16.10 -12.20 17.30
N TYR A 106 16.40 -11.90 16.04
CA TYR A 106 15.39 -11.53 15.04
C TYR A 106 14.63 -12.76 14.51
N CYS A 107 13.32 -12.74 14.74
CA CYS A 107 12.36 -13.73 14.27
C CYS A 107 12.34 -13.73 12.71
N SER A 108 12.45 -14.89 12.06
CA SER A 108 12.24 -15.01 10.61
C SER A 108 10.81 -14.57 10.28
N GLN A 109 10.62 -13.85 9.18
CA GLN A 109 9.31 -13.33 8.80
C GLN A 109 8.92 -13.81 7.42
N ARG A 110 7.62 -14.01 7.20
CA ARG A 110 7.12 -14.46 5.90
C ARG A 110 7.04 -13.32 4.89
N CYS A 111 7.24 -13.67 3.62
CA CYS A 111 6.87 -12.82 2.51
C CYS A 111 5.36 -12.58 2.52
N PRO A 112 4.85 -11.34 2.46
CA PRO A 112 3.42 -11.07 2.39
C PRO A 112 2.74 -11.54 1.09
N ASN A 113 3.52 -11.83 0.04
CA ASN A 113 3.01 -12.29 -1.24
C ASN A 113 3.02 -13.83 -1.36
N CYS A 114 4.16 -14.49 -1.11
CA CYS A 114 4.29 -15.93 -1.30
C CYS A 114 4.37 -16.77 -0.01
N LEU A 115 4.32 -16.11 1.16
CA LEU A 115 4.46 -16.69 2.50
C LEU A 115 5.74 -17.48 2.81
N ILE A 116 6.71 -17.57 1.89
CA ILE A 116 8.00 -18.20 2.14
C ILE A 116 8.70 -17.48 3.31
N PRO A 117 9.28 -18.22 4.29
CA PRO A 117 10.06 -17.64 5.37
C PRO A 117 11.29 -16.90 4.83
N ILE A 118 11.50 -15.69 5.31
CA ILE A 118 12.64 -14.84 4.98
C ILE A 118 13.30 -14.43 6.29
N GLU A 119 14.61 -14.53 6.34
CA GLU A 119 15.40 -14.01 7.45
C GLU A 119 15.96 -12.64 7.08
N LYS A 120 15.93 -11.72 8.04
CA LYS A 120 16.60 -10.42 7.89
C LYS A 120 17.94 -10.50 8.58
N ILE A 121 19.01 -10.57 7.78
CA ILE A 121 20.37 -10.70 8.28
C ILE A 121 20.85 -9.36 8.88
N SER A 122 20.66 -8.23 8.19
CA SER A 122 20.92 -6.88 8.72
C SER A 122 20.47 -5.76 7.76
N GLY A 123 20.63 -4.50 8.18
CA GLY A 123 20.74 -3.35 7.27
C GLY A 123 19.42 -2.74 6.80
N CYS A 124 18.80 -3.27 5.75
CA CYS A 124 17.71 -2.60 5.05
C CYS A 124 16.33 -3.20 5.38
N ASN A 125 15.32 -2.35 5.54
CA ASN A 125 13.93 -2.78 5.68
C ASN A 125 13.23 -3.01 4.33
N HIS A 126 13.82 -2.60 3.21
CA HIS A 126 13.37 -2.98 1.86
C HIS A 126 13.84 -4.42 1.59
N MET A 127 12.88 -5.33 1.53
CA MET A 127 13.13 -6.75 1.33
C MET A 127 12.63 -7.14 -0.06
N ILE A 128 13.44 -7.90 -0.78
CA ILE A 128 13.06 -8.49 -2.07
C ILE A 128 13.00 -10.00 -1.86
N CYS A 129 11.82 -10.57 -2.03
CA CYS A 129 11.64 -12.03 -1.93
C CYS A 129 12.17 -12.74 -3.19
N LYS A 130 12.47 -14.03 -3.09
CA LYS A 130 12.72 -14.92 -4.26
C LYS A 130 11.58 -14.91 -5.28
N CYS A 131 10.33 -14.66 -4.86
CA CYS A 131 9.19 -14.44 -5.77
C CYS A 131 9.19 -13.06 -6.45
N LYS A 132 10.27 -12.28 -6.31
CA LYS A 132 10.44 -10.91 -6.81
C LYS A 132 9.52 -9.87 -6.18
N TYR A 133 8.71 -10.23 -5.19
CA TYR A 133 7.90 -9.25 -4.46
C TYR A 133 8.76 -8.41 -3.53
N GLU A 134 8.67 -7.09 -3.70
CA GLU A 134 9.35 -6.11 -2.87
C GLU A 134 8.43 -5.59 -1.77
N PHE A 135 8.87 -5.67 -0.52
CA PHE A 135 8.06 -5.28 0.64
C PHE A 135 8.89 -4.64 1.74
N CYS A 136 8.21 -3.92 2.64
CA CYS A 136 8.82 -3.39 3.85
C CYS A 136 8.79 -4.42 4.99
N TRP A 137 9.94 -4.69 5.60
CA TRP A 137 10.08 -5.61 6.74
C TRP A 137 9.26 -5.19 7.96
N ILE A 138 9.12 -3.88 8.20
CA ILE A 138 8.40 -3.35 9.37
C ILE A 138 6.89 -3.53 9.21
N CYS A 139 6.33 -3.04 8.10
CA CYS A 139 4.87 -2.93 7.94
C CYS A 139 4.24 -3.99 7.03
N LYS A 140 5.05 -4.85 6.40
CA LYS A 140 4.61 -5.87 5.41
C LYS A 140 3.93 -5.34 4.16
N GLY A 141 3.80 -4.02 4.01
CA GLY A 141 3.25 -3.38 2.82
C GLY A 141 4.19 -3.47 1.62
N LYS A 142 3.62 -3.33 0.42
CA LYS A 142 4.36 -3.23 -0.84
C LYS A 142 5.40 -2.11 -0.77
N TYR A 143 6.62 -2.41 -1.18
CA TYR A 143 7.68 -1.42 -1.20
C TYR A 143 7.51 -0.45 -2.38
N SER A 144 7.90 0.80 -2.17
CA SER A 144 8.00 1.80 -3.23
C SER A 144 9.09 2.81 -2.89
N LYS A 145 9.61 3.52 -3.90
CA LYS A 145 10.56 4.63 -3.68
C LYS A 145 10.04 5.74 -2.74
N TYR A 146 8.73 5.84 -2.59
CA TYR A 146 8.09 6.81 -1.71
C TYR A 146 7.66 6.22 -0.36
N HIS A 147 8.04 4.97 -0.04
CA HIS A 147 7.56 4.25 1.14
C HIS A 147 7.87 4.97 2.46
N TYR A 148 9.03 5.62 2.57
CA TYR A 148 9.43 6.38 3.76
C TYR A 148 9.23 7.89 3.63
N ARG A 149 8.42 8.35 2.66
CA ARG A 149 8.12 9.77 2.51
C ARG A 149 6.98 10.18 3.44
N LEU A 150 7.11 11.37 4.02
CA LEU A 150 6.16 11.93 4.99
C LEU A 150 4.71 12.02 4.50
N TRP A 151 4.50 12.15 3.19
CA TRP A 151 3.18 12.26 2.58
C TRP A 151 2.57 10.90 2.18
N ASN A 152 3.31 9.79 2.29
CA ASN A 152 2.82 8.49 1.90
C ASN A 152 2.02 7.82 3.03
N VAL A 153 0.68 7.92 2.94
CA VAL A 153 -0.27 7.34 3.91
C VAL A 153 -0.22 5.81 3.94
N PHE A 154 0.24 5.16 2.86
CA PHE A 154 0.38 3.70 2.78
C PHE A 154 1.80 3.21 3.14
N GLY A 155 2.73 4.15 3.40
CA GLY A 155 4.13 3.90 3.72
C GLY A 155 4.44 3.70 5.21
N CYS A 156 5.69 3.74 5.62
CA CYS A 156 6.07 3.68 7.04
C CYS A 156 5.94 5.07 7.71
N PRO A 157 5.51 5.12 8.99
CA PRO A 157 5.29 6.39 9.69
C PRO A 157 6.59 7.16 9.97
N PHE A 158 7.75 6.49 10.07
CA PHE A 158 9.00 7.16 10.36
C PHE A 158 9.81 7.39 9.08
N PRO A 159 9.94 8.63 8.58
CA PRO A 159 10.83 8.90 7.45
C PRO A 159 12.29 8.60 7.82
N GLY A 160 13.07 8.10 6.86
CA GLY A 160 14.47 7.73 7.11
C GLY A 160 14.67 6.44 7.93
N SER A 161 13.60 5.71 8.27
CA SER A 161 13.68 4.41 8.96
C SER A 161 14.10 3.24 8.07
N MET A 162 14.67 3.49 6.89
CA MET A 162 15.13 2.45 5.97
C MET A 162 16.17 1.52 6.63
N MET A 163 17.03 2.06 7.50
CA MET A 163 18.11 1.30 8.15
C MET A 163 17.89 1.01 9.65
N ARG A 164 16.78 1.48 10.24
CA ARG A 164 16.52 1.32 11.69
C ARG A 164 15.63 0.11 11.97
N THR A 165 15.96 -0.64 13.01
CA THR A 165 15.07 -1.64 13.61
C THR A 165 14.10 -0.94 14.56
N ILE A 166 12.98 -0.46 14.03
CA ILE A 166 11.91 0.15 14.83
C ILE A 166 10.87 -0.93 15.10
N GLU A 167 10.45 -1.05 16.36
CA GLU A 167 9.28 -1.87 16.70
C GLU A 167 8.03 -1.32 16.01
N PRO A 168 7.16 -2.18 15.45
CA PRO A 168 5.93 -1.72 14.82
C PRO A 168 5.03 -1.06 15.87
N LEU A 169 4.66 0.21 15.63
CA LEU A 169 3.64 0.90 16.42
C LEU A 169 2.33 0.11 16.41
N GLN A 170 1.61 0.10 17.54
CA GLN A 170 0.29 -0.56 17.63
C GLN A 170 -0.72 0.01 16.62
N ASN A 171 -0.71 1.33 16.38
CA ASN A 171 -1.66 2.03 15.51
C ASN A 171 -0.96 2.89 14.44
N PRO A 172 -0.34 2.29 13.41
CA PRO A 172 0.47 3.02 12.43
C PRO A 172 -0.37 3.97 11.56
N MET A 173 -1.63 3.63 11.27
CA MET A 173 -2.57 4.49 10.52
C MET A 173 -2.84 5.82 11.26
N LEU A 174 -3.12 5.75 12.56
CA LEU A 174 -3.39 6.93 13.38
C LEU A 174 -2.18 7.87 13.41
N PHE A 175 -0.98 7.30 13.59
CA PHE A 175 0.24 8.10 13.61
C PHE A 175 0.50 8.83 12.28
N ARG A 176 0.23 8.17 11.16
CA ARG A 176 0.31 8.81 9.83
C ARG A 176 -0.69 9.96 9.69
N LEU A 177 -1.93 9.75 10.13
CA LEU A 177 -2.97 10.78 10.09
C LEU A 177 -2.55 12.00 10.91
N LEU A 178 -2.04 11.79 12.13
CA LEU A 178 -1.56 12.87 13.01
C LEU A 178 -0.42 13.70 12.39
N MET A 179 0.45 13.09 11.58
CA MET A 179 1.53 13.82 10.91
C MET A 179 1.09 14.61 9.66
N ILE A 180 0.06 14.12 8.95
CA ILE A 180 -0.37 14.69 7.67
C ILE A 180 -1.44 15.77 7.90
N LEU A 181 -2.34 15.56 8.87
CA LEU A 181 -3.48 16.44 9.14
C LEU A 181 -3.07 17.91 9.40
N PRO A 182 -2.05 18.24 10.20
CA PRO A 182 -1.67 19.63 10.44
C PRO A 182 -1.24 20.36 9.16
N LYS A 183 -0.60 19.64 8.22
CA LYS A 183 -0.16 20.21 6.94
C LYS A 183 -1.32 20.50 6.01
N ILE A 184 -2.30 19.59 5.98
CA ILE A 184 -3.55 19.79 5.23
C ILE A 184 -4.29 20.99 5.81
N LEU A 185 -4.44 21.06 7.14
CA LEU A 185 -5.11 22.18 7.81
C LEU A 185 -4.40 23.51 7.55
N ALA A 186 -3.06 23.55 7.61
CA ALA A 186 -2.29 24.75 7.31
C ALA A 186 -2.45 25.20 5.84
N PHE A 187 -2.49 24.26 4.89
CA PHE A 187 -2.72 24.56 3.47
C PHE A 187 -4.13 25.12 3.24
N MET A 188 -5.15 24.51 3.85
CA MET A 188 -6.53 25.00 3.78
C MET A 188 -6.65 26.40 4.38
N LEU A 189 -6.01 26.67 5.52
CA LEU A 189 -5.99 27.99 6.15
C LEU A 189 -5.34 29.04 5.23
N LEU A 190 -4.18 28.73 4.66
CA LEU A 190 -3.49 29.63 3.73
C LEU A 190 -4.35 29.94 2.50
N PHE A 191 -5.01 28.94 1.94
CA PHE A 191 -5.91 29.10 0.81
C PHE A 191 -7.09 30.02 1.15
N CYS A 192 -7.71 29.86 2.32
CA CYS A 192 -8.76 30.76 2.81
C CYS A 192 -8.28 32.20 2.96
N ILE A 193 -7.07 32.42 3.52
CA ILE A 193 -6.49 33.77 3.66
C ILE A 193 -6.27 34.41 2.28
N LEU A 194 -5.76 33.66 1.30
CA LEU A 194 -5.57 34.16 -0.06
C LEU A 194 -6.90 34.55 -0.73
N LEU A 195 -7.95 33.75 -0.53
CA LEU A 195 -9.29 34.08 -1.04
C LEU A 195 -9.87 35.35 -0.40
N LEU A 196 -9.56 35.63 0.86
CA LEU A 196 -10.00 36.86 1.55
C LEU A 196 -9.23 38.10 1.09
N ILE A 197 -7.93 37.98 0.83
CA ILE A 197 -7.07 39.09 0.41
C ILE A 197 -7.26 39.43 -1.07
N TYR A 198 -7.60 38.43 -1.90
CA TYR A 198 -7.71 38.59 -3.35
C TYR A 198 -8.69 39.70 -3.80
N PRO A 199 -9.92 39.83 -3.24
CA PRO A 199 -10.83 40.92 -3.59
C PRO A 199 -10.27 42.31 -3.24
N PHE A 200 -9.61 42.44 -2.08
CA PHE A 200 -9.00 43.71 -1.66
C PHE A 200 -7.86 44.11 -2.59
N PHE A 201 -7.04 43.15 -2.99
CA PHE A 201 -5.98 43.36 -3.97
C PHE A 201 -6.55 43.78 -5.33
N CYS A 202 -7.62 43.13 -5.80
CA CYS A 202 -8.35 43.51 -7.02
C CYS A 202 -8.90 44.94 -6.90
N PHE A 203 -9.49 45.30 -5.76
CA PHE A 203 -10.00 46.64 -5.51
C PHE A 203 -8.90 47.70 -5.58
N ILE A 204 -7.77 47.52 -4.89
CA ILE A 204 -6.63 48.45 -4.96
C ILE A 204 -6.14 48.61 -6.41
N ILE A 205 -6.03 47.52 -7.17
CA ILE A 205 -5.63 47.58 -8.58
C ILE A 205 -6.64 48.39 -9.39
N THR A 206 -7.94 48.16 -9.22
CA THR A 206 -8.98 48.90 -9.96
C THR A 206 -8.98 50.39 -9.63
N VAL A 207 -8.83 50.77 -8.36
CA VAL A 207 -8.75 52.18 -7.93
C VAL A 207 -7.47 52.83 -8.46
N LYS A 208 -6.32 52.16 -8.34
CA LYS A 208 -5.05 52.67 -8.87
C LYS A 208 -5.10 52.82 -10.39
N PHE A 209 -5.75 51.89 -11.08
CA PHE A 209 -5.99 51.96 -12.52
C PHE A 209 -6.88 53.15 -12.90
N HIS A 210 -7.99 53.38 -12.17
CA HIS A 210 -8.89 54.51 -12.39
C HIS A 210 -8.20 55.86 -12.10
N TYR A 211 -7.38 55.93 -11.05
CA TYR A 211 -6.57 57.10 -10.74
C TYR A 211 -5.51 57.38 -11.82
N GLN A 212 -4.87 56.34 -12.38
CA GLN A 212 -3.91 56.49 -13.48
C GLN A 212 -4.57 56.86 -14.82
N GLN A 213 -5.81 56.42 -15.09
CA GLN A 213 -6.57 56.88 -16.25
C GLN A 213 -6.82 58.39 -16.25
N PHE A 214 -6.95 59.02 -15.07
CA PHE A 214 -7.04 60.48 -14.96
C PHE A 214 -5.74 61.23 -15.30
N LYS A 215 -4.61 60.52 -15.48
CA LYS A 215 -3.29 61.12 -15.74
C LYS A 215 -2.67 60.74 -17.09
N ILE A 216 -3.23 59.79 -17.85
CA ILE A 216 -2.58 59.21 -19.04
C ILE A 216 -3.53 59.15 -20.27
N LYS A 217 -3.05 59.65 -21.41
CA LYS A 217 -3.75 59.61 -22.72
C LYS A 217 -4.10 58.17 -23.17
N LYS A 218 -5.25 58.08 -23.85
CA LYS A 218 -6.01 56.88 -24.28
C LYS A 218 -5.22 55.75 -24.97
N SER A 219 -4.01 55.97 -25.48
CA SER A 219 -3.26 54.99 -26.29
C SER A 219 -2.49 53.92 -25.51
N ARG A 220 -2.29 54.05 -24.20
CA ARG A 220 -1.55 53.06 -23.37
C ARG A 220 -2.43 52.07 -22.60
N ILE A 221 -3.74 52.16 -22.76
CA ILE A 221 -4.76 51.41 -22.00
C ILE A 221 -4.69 49.90 -22.24
N LEU A 222 -4.29 49.46 -23.44
CA LEU A 222 -4.29 48.03 -23.83
C LEU A 222 -3.19 47.20 -23.14
N LEU A 223 -2.08 47.81 -22.72
CA LEU A 223 -0.93 47.12 -22.14
C LEU A 223 -1.11 46.73 -20.66
N VAL A 224 -2.03 47.39 -19.95
CA VAL A 224 -2.19 47.22 -18.49
C VAL A 224 -3.05 46.01 -18.14
N PHE A 225 -4.01 45.62 -18.98
CA PHE A 225 -4.85 44.44 -18.76
C PHE A 225 -4.12 43.11 -19.07
N LEU A 226 -3.06 43.14 -19.87
CA LEU A 226 -2.24 41.96 -20.18
C LEU A 226 -1.22 41.64 -19.07
N PHE A 227 -0.91 42.60 -18.21
CA PHE A 227 0.16 42.49 -17.20
C PHE A 227 -0.14 41.48 -16.07
N PRO A 228 -1.35 41.42 -15.48
CA PRO A 228 -1.66 40.45 -14.43
C PRO A 228 -1.65 39.01 -14.93
N LEU A 229 -2.17 38.78 -16.14
CA LEU A 229 -2.21 37.45 -16.79
C LEU A 229 -0.81 36.95 -17.14
N THR A 230 0.04 37.82 -17.71
CA THR A 230 1.43 37.48 -18.04
C THR A 230 2.28 37.24 -16.79
N TYR A 231 2.06 38.00 -15.70
CA TYR A 231 2.77 37.80 -14.44
C TYR A 231 2.37 36.50 -13.72
N LEU A 232 1.08 36.16 -13.68
CA LEU A 232 0.58 34.89 -13.16
C LEU A 232 1.11 33.71 -13.97
N MET A 233 1.03 33.79 -15.30
CA MET A 233 1.57 32.74 -16.18
C MET A 233 3.08 32.58 -15.99
N HIS A 234 3.85 33.67 -15.87
CA HIS A 234 5.29 33.60 -15.62
C HIS A 234 5.64 32.99 -14.25
N PHE A 235 4.87 33.29 -13.21
CA PHE A 235 5.05 32.72 -11.88
C PHE A 235 4.76 31.21 -11.86
N PHE A 236 3.67 30.77 -12.51
CA PHE A 236 3.37 29.35 -12.70
C PHE A 236 4.44 28.63 -13.53
N TYR A 237 4.92 29.24 -14.62
CA TYR A 237 5.96 28.65 -15.48
C TYR A 237 7.29 28.47 -14.73
N LYS A 238 7.71 29.46 -13.94
CA LYS A 238 8.90 29.34 -13.08
C LYS A 238 8.74 28.29 -11.97
N GLY A 239 7.54 28.17 -11.40
CA GLY A 239 7.23 27.12 -10.42
C GLY A 239 7.36 25.71 -11.01
N ILE A 240 6.80 25.49 -12.21
CA ILE A 240 6.86 24.20 -12.92
C ILE A 240 8.31 23.87 -13.32
N PHE A 241 9.04 24.83 -13.88
CA PHE A 241 10.45 24.64 -14.26
C PHE A 241 11.36 24.38 -13.05
N ALA A 242 11.13 25.06 -11.92
CA ALA A 242 11.89 24.81 -10.69
C ALA A 242 11.63 23.39 -10.14
N VAL A 243 10.41 22.86 -10.30
CA VAL A 243 10.07 21.48 -9.93
C VAL A 243 10.70 20.48 -10.90
N GLN A 244 10.64 20.72 -12.21
CA GLN A 244 11.27 19.86 -13.23
C GLN A 244 12.80 19.82 -13.12
N HIS A 245 13.45 20.97 -12.92
CA HIS A 245 14.90 21.03 -12.74
C HIS A 245 15.34 20.27 -11.49
N LYS A 246 14.57 20.38 -10.39
CA LYS A 246 14.85 19.63 -9.16
C LYS A 246 14.63 18.12 -9.33
N LEU A 247 13.68 17.71 -10.18
CA LEU A 247 13.45 16.31 -10.55
C LEU A 247 14.59 15.74 -11.42
N HIS A 248 15.16 16.54 -12.33
CA HIS A 248 16.30 16.13 -13.17
C HIS A 248 17.64 16.10 -12.44
N THR A 249 17.84 16.91 -11.40
CA THR A 249 19.04 16.85 -10.55
C THR A 249 18.97 15.75 -9.48
N LEU A 250 17.84 15.05 -9.35
CA LEU A 250 17.61 13.97 -8.39
C LEU A 250 17.50 12.59 -9.05
N SER A 251 17.68 12.51 -10.37
CA SER A 251 17.92 11.29 -11.15
C SER A 251 19.41 11.13 -11.43
#